data_AF-A0A7G2JYS7-F1
#
_entry.id   AF-A0A7G2JYS7-F1
#
_cell.length_a   1.000
_cell.length_b   1.000
_cell.length_c   1.000
_cell.angle_alpha   90.00
_cell.angle_beta   90.00
_cell.angle_gamma   90.00
#
_symmetry.space_group_name_H-M   'P 1'
#
loop_
_entity.id
_entity.type
_entity.pdbx_description
1 polymer ?
#
loop_
_entity_poly.entity_id
_entity_poly.type
_entity_poly.pdbx_seq_one_letter_code
_entity_poly.pdbx_strand_id
1 'polypeptide(L)'
;KLLCDEVFGEENFVAELPWKGRGGGADDKNLLQNHEYILMYTKYKEQFTVGRKIKSDEKFPKFDTEKNRFYKTQLARKWGSNSKKQDRPNLFYSITTYDGIEIAPKLPDGSDGCWRWKKGRLETAILNKDIEFQKRDDGEWEAYEKIYQPLEGE
;
A
#
# COMPACT_ATOMS: atom_id res chain seq x y z
N LYS A 1 -15.30 -25.99 14.35
CA LYS A 1 -14.52 -26.71 13.32
C LYS A 1 -15.13 -28.08 13.00
N LEU A 2 -15.15 -29.04 13.92
CA LEU A 2 -15.63 -30.42 13.63
C LEU A 2 -17.01 -30.51 12.97
N LEU A 3 -18.00 -29.75 13.45
CA LEU A 3 -19.32 -29.67 12.80
C LEU A 3 -19.23 -29.19 11.34
N CYS A 4 -18.34 -28.23 11.06
CA CYS A 4 -18.12 -27.74 9.71
C CYS A 4 -17.36 -28.78 8.86
N ASP A 5 -16.46 -29.55 9.43
CA ASP A 5 -15.81 -30.68 8.74
C ASP A 5 -16.84 -31.74 8.34
N GLU A 6 -17.81 -32.04 9.21
CA GLU A 6 -18.92 -32.97 8.91
C GLU A 6 -19.84 -32.45 7.81
N VAL A 7 -20.18 -31.15 7.84
CA VAL A 7 -21.12 -30.54 6.89
C VAL A 7 -20.48 -30.21 5.54
N PHE A 8 -19.23 -29.74 5.53
CA PHE A 8 -18.55 -29.24 4.35
C PHE A 8 -17.44 -30.16 3.83
N GLY A 9 -17.04 -31.19 4.57
CA GLY A 9 -15.86 -31.99 4.28
C GLY A 9 -14.60 -31.37 4.90
N GLU A 10 -13.78 -32.20 5.54
CA GLU A 10 -12.51 -31.76 6.12
C GLU A 10 -11.54 -31.26 5.03
N GLU A 11 -11.57 -31.88 3.85
CA GLU A 11 -10.79 -31.50 2.66
C GLU A 11 -11.08 -30.08 2.17
N ASN A 12 -12.28 -29.58 2.49
CA ASN A 12 -12.76 -28.25 2.13
C ASN A 12 -12.40 -27.19 3.18
N PHE A 13 -11.77 -27.56 4.28
CA PHE A 13 -11.20 -26.60 5.23
C PHE A 13 -10.06 -25.81 4.56
N VAL A 14 -10.11 -24.49 4.68
CA VAL A 14 -9.11 -23.60 4.08
C VAL A 14 -8.12 -23.10 5.12
N ALA A 15 -8.62 -22.44 6.17
CA ALA A 15 -7.80 -21.79 7.17
C ALA A 15 -8.63 -21.46 8.42
N GLU A 16 -7.92 -21.31 9.54
CA GLU A 16 -8.42 -20.70 10.77
C GLU A 16 -7.62 -19.41 11.01
N LEU A 17 -8.29 -18.27 10.91
CA LEU A 17 -7.64 -16.97 10.99
C LEU A 17 -7.84 -16.38 12.40
N PRO A 18 -6.77 -16.09 13.15
CA PRO A 18 -6.89 -15.39 14.42
C PRO A 18 -7.24 -13.92 14.16
N TRP A 19 -8.31 -13.44 14.79
CA TRP A 19 -8.70 -12.04 14.76
C TRP A 19 -8.54 -11.42 16.14
N LYS A 20 -7.55 -10.54 16.29
CA LYS A 20 -7.34 -9.82 17.54
C LYS A 20 -8.41 -8.75 17.72
N GLY A 21 -9.20 -8.85 18.78
CA GLY A 21 -10.18 -7.84 19.16
C GLY A 21 -9.52 -6.53 19.61
N ARG A 22 -10.30 -5.44 19.64
CA ARG A 22 -9.89 -4.20 20.32
C ARG A 22 -10.16 -4.36 21.82
N GLY A 23 -9.21 -3.92 22.64
CA GLY A 23 -9.08 -4.31 24.04
C GLY A 23 -10.31 -4.14 24.93
N GLY A 24 -10.30 -4.94 26.00
CA GLY A 24 -11.25 -4.98 27.11
C GLY A 24 -10.90 -6.22 27.91
N GLY A 25 -9.72 -6.22 28.55
CA GLY A 25 -9.34 -7.32 29.42
C GLY A 25 -10.32 -7.37 30.57
N ALA A 26 -11.26 -8.32 30.52
CA ALA A 26 -11.80 -8.85 31.76
C ALA A 26 -10.61 -9.36 32.56
N ASP A 27 -10.61 -9.09 33.86
CA ASP A 27 -9.59 -9.50 34.83
C ASP A 27 -9.50 -11.03 34.93
N ASP A 28 -9.02 -11.69 33.87
CA ASP A 28 -8.73 -13.11 33.88
C ASP A 28 -7.43 -13.32 34.64
N LYS A 29 -7.54 -13.96 35.81
CA LYS A 29 -6.45 -14.13 36.77
C LYS A 29 -5.25 -14.93 36.22
N ASN A 30 -5.38 -15.60 35.07
CA ASN A 30 -4.36 -16.51 34.52
C ASN A 30 -4.05 -16.35 33.02
N LEU A 31 -5.03 -16.06 32.16
CA LEU A 31 -4.80 -15.87 30.71
C LEU A 31 -5.84 -14.92 30.11
N LEU A 32 -5.39 -13.82 29.53
CA LEU A 32 -6.24 -12.89 28.82
C LEU A 32 -6.66 -13.45 27.45
N GLN A 33 -7.95 -13.75 27.28
CA GLN A 33 -8.51 -14.10 25.97
C GLN A 33 -8.90 -12.82 25.21
N ASN A 34 -8.14 -12.44 24.18
CA ASN A 34 -8.35 -11.21 23.42
C ASN A 34 -8.40 -11.39 21.90
N HIS A 35 -8.60 -12.63 21.45
CA HIS A 35 -8.74 -12.96 20.05
C HIS A 35 -9.91 -13.90 19.82
N GLU A 36 -10.47 -13.79 18.63
CA GLU A 36 -11.49 -14.65 18.07
C GLU A 36 -10.90 -15.43 16.89
N TYR A 37 -11.66 -16.39 16.37
CA TYR A 37 -11.27 -17.20 15.22
C TYR A 37 -12.30 -17.09 14.11
N ILE A 38 -11.80 -16.95 12.88
CA ILE A 38 -12.61 -17.01 11.66
C ILE A 38 -12.27 -18.32 10.95
N LEU A 39 -13.24 -19.24 10.89
CA LEU A 39 -13.11 -20.49 10.16
C LEU A 39 -13.49 -20.26 8.69
N MET A 40 -12.60 -20.67 7.78
CA MET A 40 -12.82 -20.55 6.35
C MET A 40 -12.93 -21.94 5.72
N TYR A 41 -14.02 -22.17 5.01
CA TYR A 41 -14.27 -23.35 4.18
C TYR A 41 -14.57 -22.92 2.75
N THR A 42 -14.30 -23.80 1.79
CA THR A 42 -14.67 -23.62 0.38
C THR A 42 -15.57 -24.76 -0.06
N LYS A 43 -16.41 -24.55 -1.07
CA LYS A 43 -17.26 -25.61 -1.62
C LYS A 43 -16.47 -26.58 -2.50
N TYR A 44 -15.45 -26.08 -3.20
CA TYR A 44 -14.59 -26.83 -4.10
C TYR A 44 -13.14 -26.39 -3.86
N LYS A 45 -12.35 -27.25 -3.23
CA LYS A 45 -10.97 -26.93 -2.83
C LYS A 45 -10.05 -26.67 -4.02
N GLU A 46 -10.27 -27.40 -5.11
CA GLU A 46 -9.49 -27.35 -6.34
C GLU A 46 -9.69 -26.05 -7.11
N GLN A 47 -10.84 -25.39 -6.93
CA GLN A 47 -11.17 -24.10 -7.56
C GLN A 47 -10.87 -22.91 -6.65
N PHE A 48 -10.47 -23.17 -5.40
CA PHE A 48 -10.22 -22.12 -4.44
C PHE A 48 -8.93 -21.39 -4.79
N THR A 49 -9.05 -20.11 -5.14
CA THR A 49 -7.92 -19.23 -5.42
C THR A 49 -7.91 -18.08 -4.40
N VAL A 50 -6.76 -17.83 -3.80
CA VAL A 50 -6.51 -16.70 -2.90
C VAL A 50 -5.32 -15.91 -3.37
N GLY A 51 -5.40 -14.59 -3.18
CA GLY A 51 -4.37 -13.67 -3.65
C GLY A 51 -4.76 -13.08 -5.01
N ARG A 52 -4.72 -11.74 -5.03
CA ARG A 52 -4.90 -10.87 -6.19
C ARG A 52 -6.19 -11.13 -6.96
N LYS A 53 -7.26 -10.43 -6.55
CA LYS A 53 -8.09 -9.79 -7.57
C LYS A 53 -7.11 -9.01 -8.45
N ILE A 54 -6.80 -9.53 -9.63
CA ILE A 54 -6.35 -8.69 -10.73
C ILE A 54 -7.47 -7.67 -10.82
N LYS A 55 -7.19 -6.43 -10.43
CA LYS A 55 -8.18 -5.37 -10.57
C LYS A 55 -8.28 -5.14 -12.07
N SER A 56 -9.15 -5.91 -12.73
CA SER A 56 -9.42 -5.84 -14.17
C SER A 56 -9.76 -4.42 -14.61
N ASP A 57 -10.25 -3.60 -13.67
CA ASP A 57 -10.73 -2.25 -13.91
C ASP A 57 -9.70 -1.18 -13.53
N GLU A 58 -8.45 -1.56 -13.19
CA GLU A 58 -7.41 -0.55 -12.98
C GLU A 58 -7.06 0.13 -14.30
N LYS A 59 -7.43 1.40 -14.39
CA LYS A 59 -7.11 2.25 -15.53
C LYS A 59 -5.70 2.79 -15.38
N PHE A 60 -4.92 2.68 -16.45
CA PHE A 60 -3.58 3.26 -16.60
C PHE A 60 -3.63 4.31 -17.71
N PRO A 61 -4.07 5.55 -17.41
CA PRO A 61 -4.43 6.54 -18.42
C PRO A 61 -3.23 7.21 -19.09
N LYS A 62 -2.03 7.07 -18.52
CA LYS A 62 -0.81 7.70 -19.03
C LYS A 62 0.07 6.68 -19.72
N PHE A 63 0.89 7.12 -20.67
CA PHE A 63 1.81 6.27 -21.42
C PHE A 63 3.24 6.79 -21.29
N ASP A 64 4.17 5.92 -20.93
CA ASP A 64 5.59 6.23 -20.85
C ASP A 64 6.27 5.79 -22.15
N THR A 65 6.73 6.75 -22.94
CA THR A 65 7.36 6.48 -24.25
C THR A 65 8.73 5.84 -24.12
N GLU A 66 9.48 6.10 -23.04
CA GLU A 66 10.81 5.53 -22.84
C GLU A 66 10.72 4.06 -22.43
N LYS A 67 9.72 3.71 -21.61
CA LYS A 67 9.49 2.33 -21.15
C LYS A 67 8.47 1.56 -21.98
N ASN A 68 7.82 2.23 -22.94
CA ASN A 68 6.77 1.67 -23.79
C ASN A 68 5.66 0.96 -22.98
N ARG A 69 5.19 1.60 -21.89
CA ARG A 69 4.21 1.02 -20.95
C ARG A 69 3.18 2.05 -20.49
N PHE A 70 1.93 1.62 -20.31
CA PHE A 70 0.92 2.42 -19.63
C PHE A 70 1.19 2.47 -18.13
N TYR A 71 0.87 3.59 -17.49
CA TYR A 71 1.00 3.78 -16.05
C TYR A 71 -0.11 4.68 -15.48
N LYS A 72 -0.20 4.67 -14.16
CA LYS A 72 -0.97 5.62 -13.35
C LYS A 72 -0.04 6.26 -12.33
N THR A 73 -0.43 7.40 -11.79
CA THR A 73 0.37 8.12 -10.80
C THR A 73 -0.13 7.90 -9.38
N GLN A 74 0.79 7.82 -8.43
CA GLN A 74 0.50 7.86 -6.99
C GLN A 74 1.39 8.90 -6.32
N LEU A 75 0.85 9.71 -5.41
CA LEU A 75 1.64 10.66 -4.62
C LEU A 75 2.80 9.95 -3.91
N ALA A 76 4.03 10.40 -4.19
CA ALA A 76 5.25 9.87 -3.56
C ALA A 76 5.33 10.27 -2.07
N ARG A 77 4.71 11.40 -1.70
CA ARG A 77 4.48 11.76 -0.29
C ARG A 77 3.32 10.97 0.30
N LYS A 78 3.38 10.71 1.61
CA LYS A 78 2.26 10.10 2.31
C LYS A 78 1.14 11.14 2.51
N TRP A 79 -0.09 10.66 2.55
CA TRP A 79 -1.28 11.41 2.93
C TRP A 79 -2.04 10.62 4.01
N GLY A 80 -2.89 11.30 4.78
CA GLY A 80 -3.65 10.71 5.88
C GLY A 80 -2.83 10.49 7.15
N SER A 81 -3.13 9.43 7.91
CA SER A 81 -2.47 9.12 9.18
C SER A 81 -0.96 8.95 9.03
N ASN A 82 -0.17 9.45 9.98
CA ASN A 82 1.30 9.38 9.99
C ASN A 82 1.97 10.06 8.78
N SER A 83 1.34 11.10 8.21
CA SER A 83 1.85 11.83 7.05
C SER A 83 2.71 13.05 7.40
N LYS A 84 2.81 13.44 8.69
CA LYS A 84 3.60 14.59 9.11
C LYS A 84 5.04 14.20 9.39
N LYS A 85 5.96 15.15 9.23
CA LYS A 85 7.37 14.99 9.62
C LYS A 85 7.54 14.57 11.08
N GLN A 86 6.70 15.10 11.97
CA GLN A 86 6.73 14.76 13.40
C GLN A 86 6.47 13.26 13.65
N ASP A 87 5.62 12.63 12.83
CA ASP A 87 5.30 11.20 12.96
C ASP A 87 6.47 10.32 12.49
N ARG A 88 7.18 10.75 11.43
CA ARG A 88 8.22 9.97 10.75
C ARG A 88 9.37 10.86 10.25
N PRO A 89 10.21 11.40 11.15
CA PRO A 89 11.23 12.41 10.81
C PRO A 89 12.26 11.90 9.80
N ASN A 90 12.61 10.61 9.86
CA ASN A 90 13.55 9.97 8.92
C ASN A 90 13.05 9.91 7.45
N LEU A 91 11.78 10.25 7.21
CA LEU A 91 11.18 10.28 5.88
C LEU A 91 10.93 11.72 5.38
N PHE A 92 11.45 12.72 6.09
CA PHE A 92 11.50 14.10 5.63
C PHE A 92 12.92 14.41 5.16
N TYR A 93 13.09 14.57 3.85
CA TYR A 93 14.35 14.95 3.22
C TYR A 93 14.04 15.62 1.88
N SER A 94 14.96 16.45 1.38
CA SER A 94 14.81 17.07 0.06
C SER A 94 15.16 16.09 -1.05
N ILE A 95 14.49 16.23 -2.19
CA ILE A 95 14.82 15.58 -3.46
C ILE A 95 14.95 16.64 -4.54
N THR A 96 15.69 16.33 -5.60
CA THR A 96 15.89 17.24 -6.73
C THR A 96 15.03 16.78 -7.91
N THR A 97 14.29 17.70 -8.52
CA THR A 97 13.56 17.45 -9.77
C THR A 97 14.53 17.28 -10.94
N TYR A 98 14.03 16.83 -12.09
CA TYR A 98 14.83 16.72 -13.31
C TYR A 98 15.39 18.06 -13.81
N ASP A 99 14.75 19.16 -13.44
CA ASP A 99 15.17 20.52 -13.78
C ASP A 99 16.13 21.13 -12.73
N GLY A 100 16.57 20.34 -11.75
CA GLY A 100 17.50 20.79 -10.71
C GLY A 100 16.84 21.51 -9.53
N ILE A 101 15.51 21.53 -9.45
CA ILE A 101 14.78 22.22 -8.37
C ILE A 101 14.73 21.32 -7.14
N GLU A 102 15.15 21.80 -5.98
CA GLU A 102 15.00 21.06 -4.74
C GLU A 102 13.59 21.21 -4.15
N ILE A 103 13.00 20.09 -3.77
CA ILE A 103 11.65 20.03 -3.21
C ILE A 103 11.61 19.12 -1.98
N ALA A 104 10.73 19.44 -1.04
CA ALA A 104 10.50 18.68 0.18
C ALA A 104 9.03 18.25 0.25
N PRO A 105 8.67 17.20 1.02
CA PRO A 105 7.30 16.75 1.07
C PRO A 105 6.46 17.75 1.87
N LYS A 106 5.65 18.54 1.17
CA LYS A 106 4.71 19.50 1.77
C LYS A 106 3.27 18.98 1.72
N LEU A 107 2.52 19.22 2.79
CA LEU A 107 1.09 18.94 2.85
C LEU A 107 0.29 20.12 2.26
N PRO A 108 -0.98 19.91 1.86
CA PRO A 108 -1.81 20.97 1.29
C PRO A 108 -2.05 22.16 2.22
N ASP A 109 -1.89 21.98 3.53
CA ASP A 109 -1.97 23.05 4.54
C ASP A 109 -0.64 23.82 4.72
N GLY A 110 0.38 23.53 3.89
CA GLY A 110 1.72 24.12 3.95
C GLY A 110 2.66 23.48 4.98
N SER A 111 2.17 22.57 5.82
CA SER A 111 2.98 21.92 6.84
C SER A 111 3.92 20.85 6.26
N ASP A 112 4.96 20.51 7.03
CA ASP A 112 5.94 19.49 6.64
C ASP A 112 5.33 18.08 6.70
N GLY A 113 5.23 17.46 5.53
CA GLY A 113 4.80 16.08 5.35
C GLY A 113 5.94 15.08 5.50
N CYS A 114 5.80 13.90 4.90
CA CYS A 114 6.90 12.95 4.76
C CYS A 114 6.71 12.06 3.54
N TRP A 115 7.81 11.58 2.97
CA TRP A 115 7.80 10.65 1.86
C TRP A 115 7.24 9.29 2.27
N ARG A 116 6.82 8.50 1.28
CA ARG A 116 6.48 7.08 1.49
C ARG A 116 7.74 6.23 1.69
N TRP A 117 8.86 6.65 1.11
CA TRP A 117 10.09 5.86 1.05
C TRP A 117 11.27 6.56 1.70
N LYS A 118 12.29 5.78 2.06
CA LYS A 118 13.59 6.29 2.47
C LYS A 118 14.32 6.90 1.26
N LYS A 119 15.25 7.83 1.54
CA LYS A 119 16.00 8.61 0.55
C LYS A 119 16.56 7.77 -0.59
N GLY A 120 17.35 6.75 -0.28
CA GLY A 120 17.97 5.90 -1.32
C GLY A 120 16.96 5.26 -2.30
N ARG A 121 15.81 4.78 -1.83
CA ARG A 121 14.78 4.21 -2.72
C ARG A 121 14.18 5.27 -3.64
N LEU A 122 13.88 6.46 -3.10
CA LEU A 122 13.28 7.54 -3.88
C LEU A 122 14.27 8.10 -4.90
N GLU A 123 15.55 8.23 -4.54
CA GLU A 123 16.62 8.61 -5.46
C GLU A 123 16.81 7.59 -6.60
N THR A 124 16.80 6.29 -6.30
CA THR A 124 16.81 5.26 -7.35
C THR A 124 15.61 5.39 -8.28
N ALA A 125 14.41 5.65 -7.76
CA ALA A 125 13.21 5.84 -8.58
C ALA A 125 13.30 7.09 -9.47
N ILE A 126 13.86 8.20 -8.94
CA ILE A 126 14.09 9.41 -9.73
C ILE A 126 15.08 9.12 -10.86
N LEU A 127 16.20 8.46 -10.57
CA LEU A 127 17.22 8.07 -11.55
C LEU A 127 16.64 7.18 -12.66
N ASN A 128 15.78 6.24 -12.28
CA ASN A 128 15.10 5.33 -13.22
C ASN A 128 13.93 5.97 -13.96
N LYS A 129 13.69 7.28 -13.80
CA LYS A 129 12.56 8.02 -14.38
C LYS A 129 11.18 7.45 -14.00
N ASP A 130 11.09 6.85 -12.82
CA ASP A 130 9.86 6.31 -12.23
C ASP A 130 9.08 7.36 -11.43
N ILE A 131 9.58 8.59 -11.38
CA ILE A 131 8.91 9.72 -10.74
C ILE A 131 8.47 10.73 -11.81
N GLU A 132 7.27 11.27 -11.65
CA GLU A 132 6.75 12.39 -12.42
C GLU A 132 6.61 13.59 -11.47
N PHE A 133 7.19 14.74 -11.84
CA PHE A 133 7.05 15.98 -11.08
C PHE A 133 5.98 16.85 -11.72
N GLN A 134 5.05 17.35 -10.91
CA GLN A 134 3.97 18.24 -11.35
C GLN A 134 3.92 19.46 -10.43
N LYS A 135 3.57 20.61 -10.99
CA LYS A 135 3.33 21.82 -10.21
C LYS A 135 1.86 21.86 -9.79
N ARG A 136 1.61 22.07 -8.51
CA ARG A 136 0.27 22.25 -7.94
C ARG A 136 -0.24 23.67 -8.23
N ASP A 137 -1.55 23.87 -8.03
CA ASP A 137 -2.20 25.17 -8.23
C ASP A 137 -1.64 26.28 -7.31
N ASP A 138 -1.11 25.90 -6.14
CA ASP A 138 -0.43 26.80 -5.20
C ASP A 138 1.01 27.16 -5.62
N GLY A 139 1.49 26.59 -6.73
CA GLY A 139 2.82 26.82 -7.26
C GLY A 139 3.90 25.89 -6.68
N GLU A 140 3.57 25.04 -5.71
CA GLU A 140 4.50 24.08 -5.14
C GLU A 140 4.70 22.87 -6.05
N TRP A 141 5.90 22.31 -6.05
CA TRP A 141 6.21 21.10 -6.79
C TRP A 141 5.83 19.84 -6.01
N GLU A 142 5.31 18.85 -6.72
CA GLU A 142 4.88 17.58 -6.14
C GLU A 142 5.40 16.40 -6.96
N ALA A 143 5.82 15.35 -6.26
CA ALA A 143 6.36 14.13 -6.85
C ALA A 143 5.31 13.00 -6.84
N TYR A 144 5.20 12.32 -7.98
CA TYR A 144 4.29 11.20 -8.19
C TYR A 144 5.08 9.98 -8.67
N GLU A 145 4.90 8.84 -8.01
CA GLU A 145 5.35 7.53 -8.49
C GLU A 145 4.54 7.10 -9.70
N LYS A 146 5.23 6.64 -10.75
CA LYS A 146 4.65 5.91 -11.87
C LYS A 146 4.44 4.45 -11.48
N ILE A 147 3.19 4.02 -11.43
CA ILE A 147 2.81 2.62 -11.23
C ILE A 147 2.39 2.07 -12.59
N TYR A 148 3.25 1.24 -13.18
CA TYR A 148 3.02 0.68 -14.51
C TYR A 148 1.96 -0.42 -14.50
N GLN A 149 1.29 -0.55 -15.64
CA GLN A 149 0.44 -1.68 -15.93
C GLN A 149 1.28 -2.97 -15.86
N PRO A 150 0.83 -3.99 -15.10
CA PRO A 150 1.55 -5.26 -15.03
C PRO A 150 1.54 -5.93 -16.39
N LEU A 151 2.66 -6.52 -16.80
CA LEU A 151 2.68 -7.43 -17.94
C LEU A 151 2.12 -8.80 -17.57
N GLU A 152 1.72 -9.55 -18.58
CA GLU A 152 1.29 -10.94 -18.41
C GLU A 152 2.44 -11.75 -17.81
N GLY A 153 2.28 -12.19 -16.54
CA GLY A 153 3.30 -12.94 -15.80
C GLY A 153 4.08 -12.17 -14.71
N GLU A 154 3.81 -10.86 -14.48
CA GLU A 154 4.37 -10.06 -13.36
C GLU A 154 3.51 -10.10 -12.06
#